data_AF-A0A329T7F4-F1
#
_entry.id   AF-A0A329T7F4-F1
#
_cell.length_a   1.000
_cell.length_b   1.000
_cell.length_c   1.000
_cell.angle_alpha   90.00
_cell.angle_beta   90.00
_cell.angle_gamma   90.00
#
_symmetry.space_group_name_H-M   'P 1'
#
loop_
_entity.id
_entity.type
_entity.pdbx_description
1 polymer ?
#
loop_
_entity_poly.entity_id
_entity_poly.type
_entity_poly.pdbx_seq_one_letter_code
_entity_poly.pdbx_strand_id
1 'polypeptide(L)'
;MNPTTTGRFRVHDRRPRPLDGGDGPAEFVLVELPEETVDPTDPDATEAYDPLYATATGYEGELAERVETLDPGAVVDATLAWDDGTARFAEVTTVREDRFRFADEIDGMFEAAVDLWRAIRAEGEAVGSVTTRSTDGDPNGALYLFADGPGTDTFAELRSARIPVEPLVARVDETRADDGPREVFVLRPAGHDFVAVYVVFERDGVLARTVRDTYGLGDGLATGLESAGVDRIETADRGRTEPEGNGTPNEPDGDGGTGGEAEPDGDGERDARDDEGTSGFDLTDRL
;
A
#
# COMPACT_ATOMS: atom_id res chain seq x y z
N MET A 1 27.40 26.71 7.53
CA MET A 1 26.12 26.30 8.12
C MET A 1 25.35 25.69 6.97
N ASN A 2 25.03 24.41 7.06
CA ASN A 2 24.34 23.72 5.98
C ASN A 2 22.88 24.21 5.95
N PRO A 3 22.30 24.45 4.77
CA PRO A 3 20.89 24.80 4.70
C PRO A 3 20.04 23.65 5.27
N THR A 4 18.93 24.02 5.91
CA THR A 4 17.99 23.06 6.49
C THR A 4 16.58 23.33 6.01
N THR A 5 15.83 22.26 5.77
CA THR A 5 14.39 22.30 5.49
C THR A 5 13.66 21.58 6.61
N THR A 6 12.65 22.21 7.21
CA THR A 6 11.84 21.62 8.26
C THR A 6 10.39 21.62 7.81
N GLY A 7 9.71 20.49 7.98
CA GLY A 7 8.34 20.33 7.54
C GLY A 7 7.79 18.97 7.91
N ARG A 8 6.57 18.72 7.45
CA ARG A 8 5.94 17.41 7.52
C ARG A 8 6.14 16.69 6.20
N PHE A 9 6.63 15.47 6.26
CA PHE A 9 6.94 14.68 5.08
C PHE A 9 6.25 13.32 5.16
N ARG A 10 5.78 12.82 4.02
CA ARG A 10 5.49 11.40 3.85
C ARG A 10 6.74 10.69 3.32
N VAL A 11 7.11 9.60 3.96
CA VAL A 11 8.10 8.64 3.44
C VAL A 11 7.41 7.85 2.34
N HIS A 12 7.56 8.25 1.08
CA HIS A 12 6.82 7.66 -0.03
C HIS A 12 7.33 6.26 -0.40
N ASP A 13 8.66 6.10 -0.57
CA ASP A 13 9.32 4.83 -0.80
C ASP A 13 10.72 4.82 -0.17
N ARG A 14 11.27 3.62 0.03
CA ARG A 14 12.67 3.38 0.40
C ARG A 14 13.28 2.47 -0.65
N ARG A 15 14.22 3.00 -1.42
CA ARG A 15 14.78 2.30 -2.59
C ARG A 15 16.30 2.46 -2.68
N PRO A 16 17.00 1.58 -3.39
CA PRO A 16 18.38 1.84 -3.78
C PRO A 16 18.44 3.07 -4.68
N ARG A 17 19.45 3.93 -4.46
CA ARG A 17 19.70 5.06 -5.37
C ARG A 17 20.16 4.52 -6.73
N PRO A 18 19.55 4.91 -7.86
CA PRO A 18 20.07 4.53 -9.17
C PRO A 18 21.43 5.19 -9.43
N LEU A 19 22.45 4.39 -9.72
CA LEU A 19 23.78 4.87 -10.12
C LEU A 19 24.15 4.31 -11.50
N ASP A 20 25.05 5.00 -12.21
CA ASP A 20 25.62 4.50 -13.46
C ASP A 20 26.33 3.17 -13.21
N GLY A 21 25.72 2.06 -13.62
CA GLY A 21 26.27 0.72 -13.48
C GLY A 21 25.77 -0.11 -12.29
N GLY A 22 24.74 0.34 -11.55
CA GLY A 22 24.06 -0.49 -10.55
C GLY A 22 23.32 0.27 -9.45
N ASP A 23 23.04 -0.44 -8.36
CA ASP A 23 22.33 0.09 -7.20
C ASP A 23 23.30 0.75 -6.20
N GLY A 24 23.02 2.00 -5.87
CA GLY A 24 23.69 2.76 -4.84
C GLY A 24 23.13 2.53 -3.43
N PRO A 25 23.61 3.29 -2.43
CA PRO A 25 23.06 3.21 -1.08
C PRO A 25 21.57 3.53 -1.08
N ALA A 26 20.85 2.95 -0.11
CA ALA A 26 19.42 3.21 0.03
C ALA A 26 19.14 4.70 0.29
N GLU A 27 18.08 5.19 -0.32
CA GLU A 27 17.53 6.53 -0.13
C GLU A 27 16.02 6.45 0.10
N PHE A 28 15.51 7.45 0.80
CA PHE A 28 14.08 7.69 0.94
C PHE A 28 13.64 8.66 -0.15
N VAL A 29 12.49 8.35 -0.74
CA VAL A 29 11.68 9.29 -1.49
C VAL A 29 10.74 9.95 -0.48
N LEU A 30 10.87 11.25 -0.29
CA LEU A 30 10.06 12.04 0.63
C LEU A 30 9.16 12.96 -0.17
N VAL A 31 7.91 13.10 0.24
CA VAL A 31 6.99 14.11 -0.30
C VAL A 31 6.61 15.05 0.83
N GLU A 32 6.81 16.34 0.65
CA GLU A 32 6.36 17.33 1.63
C GLU A 32 4.84 17.40 1.63
N LEU A 33 4.23 17.37 2.82
CA LEU A 33 2.79 17.47 2.98
C LEU A 33 2.45 18.92 3.33
N PRO A 34 1.73 19.64 2.44
CA PRO A 34 1.29 21.00 2.74
C PRO A 34 0.30 21.00 3.90
N GLU A 35 0.32 22.09 4.69
CA GLU A 35 -0.59 22.24 5.84
C GLU A 35 -2.06 22.43 5.41
N GLU A 36 -2.27 22.92 4.18
CA GLU A 36 -3.58 23.14 3.58
C GLU A 36 -3.74 22.28 2.32
N THR A 37 -4.97 21.87 2.01
CA THR A 37 -5.29 21.15 0.78
C THR A 37 -4.89 21.99 -0.43
N VAL A 38 -4.10 21.39 -1.32
CA VAL A 38 -3.68 22.02 -2.58
C VAL A 38 -4.86 22.03 -3.55
N ASP A 39 -5.22 23.22 -4.04
CA ASP A 39 -6.18 23.35 -5.14
C ASP A 39 -5.52 22.84 -6.43
N PRO A 40 -6.06 21.78 -7.07
CA PRO A 40 -5.46 21.21 -8.28
C PRO A 40 -5.50 22.16 -9.49
N THR A 41 -6.28 23.24 -9.43
CA THR A 41 -6.33 24.28 -10.47
C THR A 41 -5.23 25.32 -10.29
N ASP A 42 -4.54 25.33 -9.15
CA ASP A 42 -3.41 26.22 -8.88
C ASP A 42 -2.22 25.85 -9.79
N PRO A 43 -1.58 26.83 -10.47
CA PRO A 43 -0.38 26.56 -11.28
C PRO A 43 0.76 25.94 -10.48
N ASP A 44 0.89 26.26 -9.18
CA ASP A 44 1.96 25.77 -8.32
C ASP A 44 1.60 24.42 -7.66
N ALA A 45 0.39 23.90 -7.90
CA ALA A 45 -0.05 22.60 -7.39
C ALA A 45 0.83 21.44 -7.86
N THR A 46 1.48 21.61 -9.02
CA THR A 46 2.37 20.60 -9.60
C THR A 46 3.68 20.45 -8.83
N GLU A 47 4.19 21.53 -8.23
CA GLU A 47 5.43 21.49 -7.44
C GLU A 47 5.18 21.14 -5.97
N ALA A 48 3.92 21.25 -5.50
CA ALA A 48 3.55 21.04 -4.09
C ALA A 48 3.87 19.64 -3.56
N TYR A 49 3.99 18.65 -4.45
CA TYR A 49 4.28 17.26 -4.09
C TYR A 49 5.57 16.74 -4.74
N ASP A 50 6.47 17.64 -5.14
CA ASP A 50 7.73 17.24 -5.76
C ASP A 50 8.57 16.34 -4.82
N PRO A 51 9.11 15.21 -5.33
CA PRO A 51 9.86 14.28 -4.52
C PRO A 51 11.21 14.88 -4.09
N LEU A 52 11.50 14.74 -2.80
CA LEU A 52 12.79 15.03 -2.18
C LEU A 52 13.50 13.71 -1.87
N TYR A 53 14.81 13.66 -2.09
CA TYR A 53 15.61 12.45 -1.87
C TYR A 53 16.54 12.62 -0.67
N ALA A 54 16.36 11.77 0.34
CA ALA A 54 17.18 11.75 1.55
C ALA A 54 17.94 10.44 1.70
N THR A 55 19.18 10.47 2.19
CA THR A 55 19.93 9.22 2.45
C THR A 55 19.23 8.37 3.50
N ALA A 56 19.17 7.04 3.32
CA ALA A 56 18.61 6.13 4.31
C ALA A 56 19.67 5.50 5.24
N THR A 57 20.95 5.82 5.05
CA THR A 57 22.08 5.18 5.75
C THR A 57 23.13 6.19 6.23
N GLY A 58 23.99 5.74 7.14
CA GLY A 58 25.09 6.56 7.67
C GLY A 58 24.68 7.47 8.83
N TYR A 59 23.63 7.08 9.56
CA TYR A 59 23.21 7.69 10.81
C TYR A 59 23.84 6.96 12.00
N GLU A 60 23.96 7.64 13.13
CA GLU A 60 24.52 7.09 14.37
C GLU A 60 23.57 7.33 15.55
N GLY A 61 23.63 6.46 16.56
CA GLY A 61 22.85 6.58 17.80
C GLY A 61 21.34 6.44 17.58
N GLU A 62 20.55 7.14 18.41
CA GLU A 62 19.08 7.08 18.39
C GLU A 62 18.47 7.51 17.04
N LEU A 63 19.15 8.40 16.31
CA LEU A 63 18.69 8.81 14.99
C LEU A 63 18.79 7.65 13.99
N ALA A 64 19.81 6.81 14.10
CA ALA A 64 19.95 5.63 13.25
C ALA A 64 18.79 4.65 13.47
N GLU A 65 18.45 4.38 14.72
CA GLU A 65 17.34 3.50 15.09
C GLU A 65 16.01 4.03 14.52
N ARG A 66 15.73 5.33 14.70
CA ARG A 66 14.50 5.94 14.16
C ARG A 66 14.43 5.85 12.64
N VAL A 67 15.52 6.20 11.94
CA VAL A 67 15.58 6.16 10.48
C VAL A 67 15.47 4.72 9.95
N GLU A 68 16.05 3.73 10.64
CA GLU A 68 15.97 2.33 10.25
C GLU A 68 14.53 1.80 10.31
N THR A 69 13.76 2.24 11.30
CA THR A 69 12.34 1.88 11.49
C THR A 69 11.37 2.68 10.63
N LEU A 70 11.83 3.63 9.81
CA LEU A 70 10.95 4.36 8.90
C LEU A 70 10.50 3.45 7.77
N ASP A 71 9.19 3.29 7.69
CA ASP A 71 8.53 2.50 6.68
C ASP A 71 7.87 3.39 5.61
N PRO A 72 7.81 2.92 4.35
CA PRO A 72 7.03 3.58 3.31
C PRO A 72 5.59 3.80 3.77
N GLY A 73 5.04 4.96 3.43
CA GLY A 73 3.76 5.50 3.87
C GLY A 73 3.87 6.44 5.07
N ALA A 74 4.80 6.19 6.00
CA ALA A 74 4.83 6.89 7.28
C ALA A 74 4.93 8.41 7.11
N VAL A 75 4.13 9.15 7.87
CA VAL A 75 4.20 10.60 7.94
C VAL A 75 5.06 10.99 9.12
N VAL A 76 6.04 11.85 8.87
CA VAL A 76 7.03 12.30 9.84
C VAL A 76 7.08 13.82 9.90
N ASP A 77 7.28 14.37 11.09
CA ASP A 77 7.81 15.72 11.25
C ASP A 77 9.34 15.60 11.26
N ALA A 78 10.01 16.28 10.32
CA ALA A 78 11.45 16.14 10.14
C ALA A 78 12.15 17.46 9.85
N THR A 79 13.43 17.50 10.23
CA THR A 79 14.37 18.52 9.78
C THR A 79 15.43 17.84 8.92
N LEU A 80 15.54 18.26 7.67
CA LEU A 80 16.53 17.80 6.71
C LEU A 80 17.69 18.80 6.63
N ALA A 81 18.92 18.31 6.75
CA ALA A 81 20.13 19.07 6.48
C ALA A 81 20.68 18.69 5.10
N TRP A 82 21.10 19.72 4.34
CA TRP A 82 21.55 19.56 2.97
C TRP A 82 23.07 19.64 2.87
N ASP A 83 23.69 18.65 2.23
CA ASP A 83 25.12 18.59 2.00
C ASP A 83 25.39 18.15 0.55
N ASP A 84 26.05 19.01 -0.23
CA ASP A 84 26.32 18.80 -1.67
C ASP A 84 25.11 18.28 -2.47
N GLY A 85 23.94 18.89 -2.25
CA GLY A 85 22.69 18.55 -2.94
C GLY A 85 22.01 17.27 -2.44
N THR A 86 22.56 16.62 -1.41
CA THR A 86 21.98 15.44 -0.78
C THR A 86 21.33 15.82 0.55
N ALA A 87 20.05 15.49 0.73
CA ALA A 87 19.37 15.68 2.00
C ALA A 87 19.68 14.53 2.98
N ARG A 88 19.76 14.86 4.27
CA ARG A 88 19.87 13.89 5.36
C ARG A 88 19.01 14.35 6.53
N PHE A 89 18.34 13.42 7.21
CA PHE A 89 17.68 13.71 8.47
C PHE A 89 18.66 14.27 9.51
N ALA A 90 18.36 15.45 10.05
CA ALA A 90 18.93 15.94 11.29
C ALA A 90 18.07 15.52 12.48
N GLU A 91 16.75 15.55 12.29
CA GLU A 91 15.74 15.12 13.26
C GLU A 91 14.57 14.49 12.51
N VAL A 92 13.94 13.48 13.12
CA VAL A 92 12.75 12.82 12.57
C VAL A 92 11.90 12.23 13.69
N THR A 93 10.59 12.43 13.58
CA THR A 93 9.58 11.87 14.48
C THR A 93 8.37 11.43 13.67
N THR A 94 7.96 10.17 13.79
CA THR A 94 6.74 9.67 13.13
C THR A 94 5.50 10.24 13.81
N VAL A 95 4.63 10.88 13.03
CA VAL A 95 3.35 11.45 13.49
C VAL A 95 2.15 10.61 13.07
N ARG A 96 2.25 9.92 11.93
CA ARG A 96 1.23 8.98 11.47
C ARG A 96 1.88 7.78 10.81
N GLU A 97 1.44 6.60 11.18
CA GLU A 97 2.01 5.34 10.72
C GLU A 97 1.23 4.76 9.53
N ASP A 98 0.99 5.60 8.52
CA ASP A 98 0.48 5.13 7.23
C ASP A 98 1.47 4.12 6.60
N ARG A 99 0.98 3.25 5.73
CA ARG A 99 1.80 2.22 5.06
C ARG A 99 1.60 2.23 3.57
N PHE A 100 2.68 2.32 2.80
CA PHE A 100 2.66 2.20 1.35
C PHE A 100 3.28 0.85 0.97
N ARG A 101 2.64 0.16 0.02
CA ARG A 101 3.07 -1.14 -0.49
C ARG A 101 3.06 -1.09 -2.01
N PHE A 102 4.20 -1.36 -2.62
CA PHE A 102 4.35 -1.42 -4.07
C PHE A 102 4.50 -2.86 -4.51
N ALA A 103 3.66 -3.31 -5.44
CA ALA A 103 3.71 -4.65 -6.01
C ALA A 103 3.67 -4.57 -7.52
N ASP A 104 4.68 -5.15 -8.16
CA ASP A 104 4.84 -5.15 -9.59
C ASP A 104 4.59 -6.53 -10.19
N GLU A 105 4.15 -6.56 -11.45
CA GLU A 105 3.84 -7.75 -12.23
C GLU A 105 3.01 -8.79 -11.45
N ILE A 106 2.02 -8.33 -10.68
CA ILE A 106 1.23 -9.23 -9.83
C ILE A 106 0.28 -10.10 -10.66
N ASP A 107 0.05 -11.31 -10.15
CA ASP A 107 -0.90 -12.24 -10.72
C ASP A 107 -2.34 -11.91 -10.31
N GLY A 108 -3.15 -11.56 -11.31
CA GLY A 108 -4.56 -11.23 -11.12
C GLY A 108 -4.81 -9.87 -10.48
N MET A 109 -6.08 -9.47 -10.47
CA MET A 109 -6.57 -8.26 -9.81
C MET A 109 -7.95 -8.53 -9.23
N PHE A 110 -8.32 -7.72 -8.23
CA PHE A 110 -9.68 -7.72 -7.71
C PHE A 110 -10.68 -7.37 -8.81
N GLU A 111 -11.87 -7.98 -8.74
CA GLU A 111 -12.94 -7.78 -9.72
C GLU A 111 -13.29 -6.30 -9.92
N ALA A 112 -13.38 -5.54 -8.82
CA ALA A 112 -13.63 -4.10 -8.86
C ALA A 112 -12.61 -3.32 -9.73
N ALA A 113 -11.33 -3.73 -9.73
CA ALA A 113 -10.31 -3.10 -10.57
C ALA A 113 -10.46 -3.49 -12.04
N VAL A 114 -10.74 -4.77 -12.32
CA VAL A 114 -10.93 -5.25 -13.70
C VAL A 114 -12.18 -4.62 -14.32
N ASP A 115 -13.26 -4.47 -13.56
CA ASP A 115 -14.50 -3.87 -14.05
C ASP A 115 -14.37 -2.35 -14.23
N LEU A 116 -13.73 -1.65 -13.30
CA LEU A 116 -13.43 -0.23 -13.47
C LEU A 116 -12.50 0.00 -14.67
N TRP A 117 -11.50 -0.87 -14.90
CA TRP A 117 -10.66 -0.82 -16.09
C TRP A 117 -11.46 -0.94 -17.39
N ARG A 118 -12.38 -1.90 -17.45
CA ARG A 118 -13.26 -2.07 -18.63
C ARG A 118 -14.12 -0.83 -18.87
N ALA A 119 -14.63 -0.22 -17.81
CA ALA A 119 -15.42 1.01 -17.90
C ALA A 119 -14.59 2.17 -18.47
N ILE A 120 -13.47 2.53 -17.83
CA ILE A 120 -12.65 3.67 -18.27
C ILE A 120 -12.12 3.46 -19.70
N ARG A 121 -11.81 2.22 -20.09
CA ARG A 121 -11.40 1.90 -21.46
C ARG A 121 -12.51 2.05 -22.48
N ALA A 122 -13.75 1.75 -22.12
CA ALA A 122 -14.89 1.97 -22.99
C ALA A 122 -15.19 3.46 -23.17
N GLU A 123 -14.94 4.27 -22.13
CA GLU A 123 -15.19 5.71 -22.09
C GLU A 123 -14.01 6.53 -22.66
N GLY A 124 -12.82 5.94 -22.76
CA GLY A 124 -11.61 6.63 -23.21
C GLY A 124 -10.97 7.50 -22.11
N GLU A 125 -11.34 7.25 -20.86
CA GLU A 125 -10.86 7.93 -19.65
C GLU A 125 -9.46 7.40 -19.27
N ALA A 126 -8.57 8.30 -18.85
CA ALA A 126 -7.22 7.94 -18.42
C ALA A 126 -7.19 7.45 -16.96
N VAL A 127 -8.14 7.90 -16.15
CA VAL A 127 -8.19 7.62 -14.71
C VAL A 127 -9.62 7.26 -14.31
N GLY A 128 -9.77 6.26 -13.43
CA GLY A 128 -11.05 5.89 -12.84
C GLY A 128 -10.95 5.83 -11.32
N SER A 129 -12.09 5.96 -10.63
CA SER A 129 -12.14 5.70 -9.19
C SER A 129 -13.43 5.01 -8.76
N VAL A 130 -13.36 4.21 -7.71
CA VAL A 130 -14.51 3.56 -7.08
C VAL A 130 -14.28 3.37 -5.58
N THR A 131 -15.30 3.64 -4.77
CA THR A 131 -15.29 3.34 -3.33
C THR A 131 -15.65 1.87 -3.13
N THR A 132 -14.79 1.13 -2.43
CA THR A 132 -15.06 -0.26 -2.06
C THR A 132 -15.83 -0.35 -0.75
N ARG A 133 -16.58 -1.43 -0.58
CA ARG A 133 -17.44 -1.66 0.59
C ARG A 133 -17.17 -3.03 1.21
N SER A 134 -17.40 -3.14 2.52
CA SER A 134 -17.38 -4.40 3.26
C SER A 134 -18.61 -5.25 2.93
N THR A 135 -18.65 -6.48 3.45
CA THR A 135 -19.83 -7.37 3.36
C THR A 135 -21.08 -6.73 3.99
N ASP A 136 -20.90 -5.86 4.98
CA ASP A 136 -21.99 -5.15 5.66
C ASP A 136 -22.41 -3.87 4.90
N GLY A 137 -21.73 -3.55 3.79
CA GLY A 137 -22.01 -2.38 2.94
C GLY A 137 -21.26 -1.11 3.35
N ASP A 138 -20.47 -1.14 4.42
CA ASP A 138 -19.72 0.01 4.91
C ASP A 138 -18.49 0.32 4.02
N PRO A 139 -18.23 1.60 3.68
CA PRO A 139 -17.03 1.98 2.93
C PRO A 139 -15.75 1.57 3.67
N ASN A 140 -14.88 0.81 3.00
CA ASN A 140 -13.64 0.28 3.58
C ASN A 140 -12.36 0.66 2.81
N GLY A 141 -12.49 1.20 1.59
CA GLY A 141 -11.36 1.69 0.81
C GLY A 141 -11.81 2.51 -0.41
N ALA A 142 -10.84 3.14 -1.06
CA ALA A 142 -11.01 3.86 -2.33
C ALA A 142 -9.97 3.36 -3.33
N LEU A 143 -10.45 2.85 -4.46
CA LEU A 143 -9.62 2.34 -5.54
C LEU A 143 -9.55 3.39 -6.65
N TYR A 144 -8.33 3.74 -7.03
CA TYR A 144 -8.01 4.57 -8.19
C TYR A 144 -7.27 3.73 -9.23
N LEU A 145 -7.61 3.91 -10.49
CA LEU A 145 -6.97 3.24 -11.62
C LEU A 145 -6.38 4.26 -12.56
N PHE A 146 -5.14 4.03 -12.96
CA PHE A 146 -4.43 4.82 -13.97
C PHE A 146 -4.15 3.92 -15.17
N ALA A 147 -4.57 4.33 -16.37
CA ALA A 147 -4.17 3.64 -17.59
C ALA A 147 -2.65 3.74 -17.77
N ASP A 148 -1.98 2.62 -18.06
CA ASP A 148 -0.54 2.60 -18.33
C ASP A 148 -0.33 2.43 -19.85
N GLY A 149 -0.05 3.54 -20.52
CA GLY A 149 0.04 3.60 -21.97
C GLY A 149 1.37 3.10 -22.52
N PRO A 150 1.45 2.79 -23.83
CA PRO A 150 2.72 2.47 -24.45
C PRO A 150 3.70 3.64 -24.36
N GLY A 151 4.85 3.42 -23.72
CA GLY A 151 5.91 4.41 -23.55
C GLY A 151 5.84 5.20 -22.24
N THR A 152 4.84 4.94 -21.40
CA THR A 152 4.83 5.35 -19.99
C THR A 152 5.18 4.17 -19.10
N ASP A 153 5.64 4.46 -17.89
CA ASP A 153 5.76 3.47 -16.81
C ASP A 153 5.09 4.09 -15.59
N THR A 154 3.76 4.09 -15.59
CA THR A 154 2.96 4.74 -14.55
C THR A 154 3.28 4.16 -13.17
N PHE A 155 3.63 2.88 -13.08
CA PHE A 155 4.01 2.24 -11.82
C PHE A 155 5.32 2.81 -11.29
N ALA A 156 6.36 2.91 -12.14
CA ALA A 156 7.62 3.53 -11.75
C ALA A 156 7.45 5.01 -11.39
N GLU A 157 6.59 5.74 -12.11
CA GLU A 157 6.28 7.13 -11.82
C GLU A 157 5.59 7.31 -10.46
N LEU A 158 4.54 6.54 -10.18
CA LEU A 158 3.88 6.48 -8.87
C LEU A 158 4.88 6.13 -7.78
N ARG A 159 5.65 5.05 -7.93
CA ARG A 159 6.64 4.62 -6.93
C ARG A 159 7.74 5.66 -6.67
N SER A 160 8.07 6.45 -7.68
CA SER A 160 9.03 7.56 -7.55
C SER A 160 8.43 8.86 -7.04
N ALA A 161 7.13 8.88 -6.72
CA ALA A 161 6.33 10.04 -6.41
C ALA A 161 6.33 11.14 -7.49
N ARG A 162 6.67 10.80 -8.74
CA ARG A 162 6.49 11.73 -9.89
C ARG A 162 5.02 11.89 -10.26
N ILE A 163 4.23 10.85 -10.04
CA ILE A 163 2.77 10.97 -9.95
C ILE A 163 2.45 10.90 -8.45
N PRO A 164 1.94 11.98 -7.83
CA PRO A 164 1.73 12.01 -6.39
C PRO A 164 0.51 11.18 -5.99
N VAL A 165 0.67 10.37 -4.96
CA VAL A 165 -0.42 9.59 -4.33
C VAL A 165 -1.08 10.38 -3.21
N GLU A 166 -0.38 11.40 -2.70
CA GLU A 166 -0.75 12.25 -1.58
C GLU A 166 -2.12 12.92 -1.77
N PRO A 167 -2.48 13.47 -2.95
CA PRO A 167 -3.83 14.00 -3.19
C PRO A 167 -4.94 12.96 -3.04
N LEU A 168 -4.69 11.71 -3.40
CA LEU A 168 -5.68 10.63 -3.28
C LEU A 168 -5.94 10.29 -1.83
N VAL A 169 -4.87 10.26 -1.02
CA VAL A 169 -4.99 10.03 0.43
C VAL A 169 -5.66 11.20 1.12
N ALA A 170 -5.29 12.44 0.78
CA ALA A 170 -5.92 13.65 1.32
C ALA A 170 -7.44 13.67 1.04
N ARG A 171 -7.84 13.31 -0.19
CA ARG A 171 -9.26 13.20 -0.56
C ARG A 171 -10.01 12.17 0.29
N VAL A 172 -9.38 11.04 0.60
CA VAL A 172 -9.95 10.02 1.48
C VAL A 172 -10.12 10.56 2.90
N ASP A 173 -9.09 11.21 3.45
CA ASP A 173 -9.12 11.81 4.78
C ASP A 173 -10.23 12.87 4.90
N GLU A 174 -10.36 13.74 3.90
CA GLU A 174 -11.43 14.74 3.80
C GLU A 174 -12.82 14.10 3.73
N THR A 175 -13.00 13.11 2.87
CA THR A 175 -14.30 12.43 2.67
C THR A 175 -14.76 11.73 3.94
N ARG A 176 -13.82 11.17 4.71
CA ARG A 176 -14.12 10.49 5.97
C ARG A 176 -14.15 11.42 7.18
N ALA A 177 -13.63 12.64 7.03
CA ALA A 177 -13.40 13.58 8.11
C ALA A 177 -12.55 12.97 9.26
N ASP A 178 -11.55 12.16 8.90
CA ASP A 178 -10.60 11.53 9.82
C ASP A 178 -9.20 11.45 9.20
N ASP A 179 -8.16 11.48 10.03
CA ASP A 179 -6.75 11.38 9.64
C ASP A 179 -6.10 10.07 10.12
N GLY A 180 -6.92 9.02 10.30
CA GLY A 180 -6.47 7.73 10.82
C GLY A 180 -5.45 7.04 9.90
N PRO A 181 -4.61 6.12 10.44
CA PRO A 181 -3.59 5.44 9.65
C PRO A 181 -4.17 4.68 8.46
N ARG A 182 -3.68 5.01 7.27
CA ARG A 182 -4.08 4.38 5.99
C ARG A 182 -3.08 3.33 5.55
N GLU A 183 -3.54 2.30 4.85
CA GLU A 183 -2.64 1.46 4.05
C GLU A 183 -2.94 1.65 2.57
N VAL A 184 -1.93 1.98 1.77
CA VAL A 184 -2.02 2.25 0.35
C VAL A 184 -1.26 1.19 -0.42
N PHE A 185 -1.94 0.54 -1.36
CA PHE A 185 -1.37 -0.46 -2.24
C PHE A 185 -1.27 0.09 -3.65
N VAL A 186 -0.06 0.16 -4.20
CA VAL A 186 0.19 0.48 -5.59
C VAL A 186 0.54 -0.81 -6.31
N LEU A 187 -0.35 -1.26 -7.20
CA LEU A 187 -0.33 -2.60 -7.76
C LEU A 187 -0.36 -2.52 -9.30
N ARG A 188 0.64 -3.11 -9.95
CA ARG A 188 0.65 -3.29 -11.42
C ARG A 188 0.45 -4.77 -11.77
N PRO A 189 -0.70 -5.15 -12.35
CA PRO A 189 -0.91 -6.52 -12.81
C PRO A 189 -0.16 -6.85 -14.10
N ALA A 190 0.35 -8.08 -14.20
CA ALA A 190 1.01 -8.56 -15.43
C ALA A 190 0.03 -8.72 -16.62
N GLY A 191 -1.26 -8.88 -16.33
CA GLY A 191 -2.30 -9.17 -17.35
C GLY A 191 -3.05 -7.95 -17.90
N HIS A 192 -2.78 -6.73 -17.41
CA HIS A 192 -3.53 -5.54 -17.78
C HIS A 192 -2.64 -4.28 -17.84
N ASP A 193 -2.95 -3.40 -18.79
CA ASP A 193 -2.23 -2.13 -19.01
C ASP A 193 -2.77 -1.00 -18.10
N PHE A 194 -2.76 -1.23 -16.79
CA PHE A 194 -3.13 -0.22 -15.80
C PHE A 194 -2.33 -0.38 -14.50
N VAL A 195 -2.33 0.67 -13.67
CA VAL A 195 -1.84 0.62 -12.29
C VAL A 195 -2.95 0.98 -11.33
N ALA A 196 -3.15 0.17 -10.29
CA ALA A 196 -4.13 0.40 -9.25
C ALA A 196 -3.49 1.03 -8.02
N VAL A 197 -4.06 2.14 -7.55
CA VAL A 197 -3.75 2.73 -6.25
C VAL A 197 -4.95 2.50 -5.34
N TYR A 198 -4.81 1.61 -4.37
CA TYR A 198 -5.88 1.24 -3.46
C TYR A 198 -5.62 1.78 -2.05
N VAL A 199 -6.37 2.80 -1.65
CA VAL A 199 -6.30 3.42 -0.33
C VAL A 199 -7.28 2.72 0.60
N VAL A 200 -6.77 1.90 1.52
CA VAL A 200 -7.56 1.21 2.55
C VAL A 200 -7.66 2.09 3.79
N PHE A 201 -8.88 2.25 4.29
CA PHE A 201 -9.18 3.23 5.34
C PHE A 201 -8.66 2.85 6.72
N GLU A 202 -8.59 1.55 7.00
CA GLU A 202 -8.08 0.99 8.25
C GLU A 202 -6.84 0.14 7.94
N ARG A 203 -5.65 0.67 8.24
CA ARG A 203 -4.36 -0.02 8.02
C ARG A 203 -4.32 -1.43 8.60
N ASP A 204 -4.83 -1.61 9.82
CA ASP A 204 -4.81 -2.91 10.50
C ASP A 204 -6.12 -3.69 10.32
N GLY A 205 -7.00 -3.21 9.44
CA GLY A 205 -8.30 -3.81 9.17
C GLY A 205 -8.21 -5.12 8.38
N VAL A 206 -9.34 -5.83 8.32
CA VAL A 206 -9.48 -7.12 7.62
C VAL A 206 -9.13 -6.99 6.14
N LEU A 207 -9.56 -5.90 5.49
CA LEU A 207 -9.29 -5.64 4.08
C LEU A 207 -7.78 -5.51 3.81
N ALA A 208 -7.10 -4.64 4.54
CA ALA A 208 -5.66 -4.41 4.40
C ALA A 208 -4.85 -5.70 4.59
N ARG A 209 -5.20 -6.50 5.61
CA ARG A 209 -4.62 -7.84 5.81
C ARG A 209 -4.87 -8.77 4.62
N THR A 210 -6.09 -8.80 4.09
CA THR A 210 -6.46 -9.67 2.97
C THR A 210 -5.66 -9.31 1.71
N VAL A 211 -5.50 -8.03 1.41
CA VAL A 211 -4.70 -7.57 0.26
C VAL A 211 -3.24 -7.98 0.43
N ARG A 212 -2.67 -7.79 1.62
CA ARG A 212 -1.29 -8.21 1.94
C ARG A 212 -1.09 -9.70 1.75
N ASP A 213 -2.00 -10.52 2.28
CA ASP A 213 -1.91 -11.98 2.18
C ASP A 213 -2.06 -12.43 0.71
N THR A 214 -2.96 -11.80 -0.05
CA THR A 214 -3.23 -12.15 -1.45
C THR A 214 -2.01 -11.94 -2.34
N TYR A 215 -1.30 -10.84 -2.16
CA TYR A 215 -0.14 -10.50 -3.01
C TYR A 215 1.20 -10.69 -2.32
N GLY A 216 1.23 -11.36 -1.16
CA GLY A 216 2.47 -11.67 -0.43
C GLY A 216 3.23 -10.43 0.06
N LEU A 217 2.53 -9.33 0.37
CA LEU A 217 3.16 -8.03 0.65
C LEU A 217 3.67 -7.88 2.10
N GLY A 218 3.34 -8.83 2.97
CA GLY A 218 3.89 -9.02 4.32
C GLY A 218 3.82 -7.82 5.26
N ASP A 219 4.14 -8.04 6.54
CA ASP A 219 4.33 -6.98 7.55
C ASP A 219 5.78 -6.45 7.52
N GLY A 220 6.39 -6.17 6.36
CA GLY A 220 7.74 -5.56 6.29
C GLY A 220 8.91 -6.30 7.00
N LEU A 221 8.67 -7.41 7.69
CA LEU A 221 9.67 -8.20 8.43
C LEU A 221 10.31 -9.30 7.57
N ALA A 222 9.66 -9.70 6.46
CA ALA A 222 10.15 -10.76 5.59
C ALA A 222 11.41 -10.34 4.79
N THR A 223 11.55 -9.06 4.43
CA THR A 223 12.70 -8.54 3.70
C THR A 223 14.03 -8.66 4.47
N GLY A 224 13.99 -8.83 5.80
CA GLY A 224 15.18 -9.01 6.64
C GLY A 224 15.69 -10.45 6.73
N LEU A 225 14.88 -11.46 6.40
CA LEU A 225 15.25 -12.88 6.58
C LEU A 225 15.81 -13.54 5.32
N GLU A 226 15.52 -12.99 4.14
CA GLU A 226 16.01 -13.53 2.86
C GLU A 226 17.48 -13.16 2.59
N SER A 227 17.97 -12.10 3.25
CA SER A 227 19.37 -11.66 3.17
C SER A 227 20.28 -12.34 4.21
N ALA A 228 19.71 -12.99 5.22
CA ALA A 228 20.47 -13.80 6.18
C ALA A 228 20.57 -15.23 5.63
N GLY A 229 21.64 -15.49 4.87
CA GLY A 229 21.97 -16.83 4.37
C GLY A 229 21.78 -17.88 5.45
N VAL A 230 20.79 -18.76 5.26
CA VAL A 230 20.52 -19.89 6.14
C VAL A 230 21.71 -20.83 6.04
N ASP A 231 22.64 -20.69 6.98
CA ASP A 231 23.73 -21.62 7.15
C ASP A 231 23.13 -22.98 7.51
N ARG A 232 23.42 -23.98 6.69
CA ARG A 232 22.92 -25.34 6.88
C ARG A 232 23.39 -25.82 8.24
N ILE A 233 22.46 -26.06 9.16
CA ILE A 233 22.76 -26.89 10.32
C ILE A 233 22.95 -28.32 9.80
N GLU A 234 24.20 -28.70 9.61
CA GLU A 234 24.64 -30.08 9.43
C GLU A 234 24.19 -30.87 10.66
N THR A 235 23.13 -31.66 10.52
CA THR A 235 22.69 -32.57 11.56
C THR A 235 23.62 -33.77 11.60
N ALA A 236 24.61 -33.68 12.47
CA ALA A 236 25.49 -34.78 12.80
C ALA A 236 24.69 -35.94 13.41
N ASP A 237 24.81 -37.08 12.73
CA ASP A 237 24.51 -38.44 13.15
C ASP A 237 24.80 -38.69 14.65
N ARG A 238 23.75 -38.98 15.42
CA ARG A 238 23.85 -39.74 16.66
C ARG A 238 22.70 -40.73 16.74
N GLY A 239 23.06 -41.99 16.55
CA GLY A 239 22.14 -43.11 16.56
C GLY A 239 21.47 -43.41 17.90
N ARG A 240 20.41 -44.21 17.76
CA ARG A 240 19.89 -45.23 18.69
C ARG A 240 19.33 -44.69 20.01
N THR A 241 18.03 -44.90 20.25
CA THR A 241 17.49 -46.09 20.96
C THR A 241 15.96 -46.03 20.94
N GLU A 242 15.31 -47.13 20.51
CA GLU A 242 13.86 -47.35 20.65
C GLU A 242 13.47 -47.48 22.14
N PRO A 243 12.20 -47.22 22.49
CA PRO A 243 11.43 -48.36 22.93
C PRO A 243 9.98 -48.40 22.45
N GLU A 244 9.54 -49.65 22.33
CA GLU A 244 8.21 -50.18 22.09
C GLU A 244 7.18 -49.74 23.15
N GLY A 245 5.91 -49.59 22.75
CA GLY A 245 4.84 -49.25 23.69
C GLY A 245 3.42 -49.20 23.13
N ASN A 246 2.96 -50.33 22.58
CA ASN A 246 1.60 -50.91 22.62
C ASN A 246 0.37 -50.01 22.95
N GLY A 247 -0.66 -50.05 22.07
CA GLY A 247 -2.06 -49.83 22.49
C GLY A 247 -3.00 -49.18 21.45
N THR A 248 -3.64 -49.99 20.60
CA THR A 248 -4.94 -49.68 19.94
C THR A 248 -6.03 -50.52 20.63
N PRO A 249 -7.34 -50.39 20.36
CA PRO A 249 -8.21 -49.24 20.01
C PRO A 249 -9.36 -49.10 21.04
N ASN A 250 -10.23 -48.09 20.90
CA ASN A 250 -11.66 -48.27 21.20
C ASN A 250 -12.50 -47.19 20.51
N GLU A 251 -13.25 -47.61 19.51
CA GLU A 251 -14.53 -47.03 19.10
C GLU A 251 -15.57 -47.29 20.19
N PRO A 252 -16.63 -46.46 20.24
CA PRO A 252 -17.94 -47.08 20.11
C PRO A 252 -18.90 -46.35 19.16
N ASP A 253 -19.65 -47.18 18.45
CA ASP A 253 -20.85 -46.91 17.65
C ASP A 253 -22.04 -46.38 18.49
N GLY A 254 -22.99 -45.72 17.79
CA GLY A 254 -24.36 -45.45 18.23
C GLY A 254 -24.93 -44.20 17.57
N ASP A 255 -25.47 -44.28 16.34
CA ASP A 255 -26.83 -44.72 15.95
C ASP A 255 -27.95 -43.70 16.24
N GLY A 256 -28.67 -43.30 15.17
CA GLY A 256 -30.13 -43.18 15.22
C GLY A 256 -30.79 -41.81 15.00
N GLY A 257 -31.48 -41.66 13.86
CA GLY A 257 -32.84 -41.06 13.78
C GLY A 257 -32.93 -39.57 13.42
N THR A 258 -33.12 -39.19 12.15
CA THR A 258 -34.41 -38.99 11.41
C THR A 258 -35.25 -37.76 11.78
N GLY A 259 -35.44 -36.88 10.79
CA GLY A 259 -36.76 -36.34 10.41
C GLY A 259 -37.07 -34.89 10.82
N GLY A 260 -37.45 -34.07 9.84
CA GLY A 260 -38.18 -32.82 10.09
C GLY A 260 -37.99 -31.74 9.02
N GLU A 261 -38.80 -31.82 7.96
CA GLU A 261 -39.06 -30.73 7.02
C GLU A 261 -39.67 -29.50 7.72
N ALA A 262 -39.30 -28.29 7.31
CA ALA A 262 -40.19 -27.13 7.21
C ALA A 262 -39.49 -25.96 6.50
N GLU A 263 -39.89 -25.69 5.27
CA GLU A 263 -39.88 -24.34 4.68
C GLU A 263 -40.91 -23.47 5.44
N PRO A 264 -40.71 -22.15 5.50
CA PRO A 264 -41.56 -21.34 4.62
C PRO A 264 -40.91 -20.09 4.02
N ASP A 265 -41.54 -19.67 2.93
CA ASP A 265 -41.40 -18.44 2.17
C ASP A 265 -41.42 -17.16 3.01
N GLY A 266 -40.72 -16.13 2.51
CA GLY A 266 -40.60 -14.81 3.11
C GLY A 266 -40.06 -13.78 2.11
N ASP A 267 -40.85 -13.56 1.07
CA ASP A 267 -40.90 -12.43 0.14
C ASP A 267 -40.91 -11.07 0.86
N GLY A 268 -40.10 -10.11 0.35
CA GLY A 268 -40.07 -8.74 0.89
C GLY A 268 -39.08 -7.80 0.20
N GLU A 269 -39.51 -7.32 -0.96
CA GLU A 269 -39.25 -5.98 -1.51
C GLU A 269 -37.82 -5.46 -1.74
N ARG A 270 -37.49 -5.47 -3.04
CA ARG A 270 -36.61 -4.51 -3.71
C ARG A 270 -37.16 -3.11 -3.51
N ASP A 271 -36.32 -2.17 -3.09
CA ASP A 271 -36.51 -0.78 -3.48
C ASP A 271 -35.23 -0.23 -4.11
N ALA A 272 -35.47 0.50 -5.18
CA ALA A 272 -34.50 0.90 -6.17
C ALA A 272 -34.07 2.35 -5.91
N ARG A 273 -32.79 2.60 -6.18
CA ARG A 273 -32.23 3.88 -6.67
C ARG A 273 -32.33 5.07 -5.72
N ASP A 274 -31.16 5.53 -5.29
CA ASP A 274 -30.74 6.90 -5.63
C ASP A 274 -29.21 6.88 -5.79
N ASP A 275 -28.82 6.88 -7.06
CA ASP A 275 -27.48 7.03 -7.58
C ASP A 275 -27.32 8.52 -7.88
N GLU A 276 -26.71 9.26 -6.95
CA GLU A 276 -26.29 10.65 -7.19
C GLU A 276 -24.88 10.83 -6.62
N GLY A 277 -23.91 11.04 -7.52
CA GLY A 277 -22.68 11.74 -7.17
C GLY A 277 -21.34 11.15 -7.62
N THR A 278 -21.22 10.45 -8.75
CA THR A 278 -19.93 10.42 -9.47
C THR A 278 -19.75 11.77 -10.16
N SER A 279 -19.21 12.76 -9.44
CA SER A 279 -18.57 13.91 -10.08
C SER A 279 -17.34 13.38 -10.82
N GLY A 280 -17.48 13.15 -12.12
CA GLY A 280 -16.35 12.94 -13.00
C GLY A 280 -15.41 14.14 -12.86
N PHE A 281 -14.22 13.89 -12.32
CA PHE A 281 -13.13 14.83 -12.39
C PHE A 281 -12.32 14.46 -13.63
N ASP A 282 -12.43 15.32 -14.63
CA ASP A 282 -11.75 15.21 -15.91
C ASP A 282 -10.25 15.49 -15.67
N LEU A 283 -9.45 14.43 -15.56
CA LEU A 283 -7.99 14.49 -15.46
C LEU A 283 -7.32 14.68 -16.83
N THR A 284 -8.10 14.88 -17.89
CA THR A 284 -7.61 14.97 -19.28
C THR A 284 -7.19 16.37 -19.71
N ASP A 285 -7.30 17.40 -18.87
CA ASP A 285 -6.92 18.78 -19.27
C ASP A 285 -5.40 19.08 -19.16
N ARG A 286 -4.55 18.13 -18.75
CA ARG A 286 -3.07 18.34 -18.76
C ARG A 286 -2.22 17.08 -18.96
N LEU A 287 -2.14 16.61 -20.21
CA LEU A 287 -0.97 15.92 -20.76
C LEU A 287 -0.57 16.54 -22.10
#